data_AF-A0A5E7FLX5-F1
#
_entry.id   AF-A0A5E7FLX5-F1
#
_cell.length_a   1.000
_cell.length_b   1.000
_cell.length_c   1.000
_cell.angle_alpha   90.00
_cell.angle_beta   90.00
_cell.angle_gamma   90.00
#
_symmetry.space_group_name_H-M   'P 1'
#
loop_
_entity.id
_entity.type
_entity.pdbx_description
1 polymer ?
#
loop_
_entity_poly.entity_id
_entity_poly.type
_entity_poly.pdbx_seq_one_letter_code
_entity_poly.pdbx_strand_id
1 'polypeptide(L)' 'MVPIDIMATLSELQGSWNRPDAEQWAAVYAQAMPHYQLLIESYLKAQQVANEHEVLDSQR' A
#
# COMPACT_ATOMS: atom_id res chain seq x y z
N MET A 1 29.07 -3.57 -9.87
CA MET A 1 27.64 -3.37 -9.56
C MET A 1 26.89 -3.18 -10.86
N VAL A 2 25.86 -3.99 -11.11
CA VAL A 2 24.85 -3.65 -12.13
C VAL A 2 23.92 -2.63 -11.49
N PRO A 3 23.66 -1.46 -12.11
CA PRO A 3 22.72 -0.50 -11.55
C PRO A 3 21.32 -1.13 -11.52
N ILE A 4 20.69 -1.05 -10.35
CA ILE A 4 19.34 -1.55 -10.08
C ILE A 4 18.52 -0.41 -9.49
N ASP A 5 17.21 -0.44 -9.68
CA ASP A 5 16.33 0.62 -9.19
C ASP A 5 16.09 0.51 -7.66
N ILE A 6 15.61 1.62 -7.08
CA ILE A 6 15.34 1.71 -5.63
C ILE A 6 14.26 0.71 -5.21
N MET A 7 13.28 0.41 -6.08
CA MET A 7 12.17 -0.47 -5.73
C MET A 7 12.57 -1.93 -5.69
N ALA A 8 13.41 -2.36 -6.63
CA ALA A 8 14.03 -3.67 -6.63
C ALA A 8 14.91 -3.84 -5.39
N THR A 9 15.70 -2.83 -5.03
CA THR A 9 16.51 -2.85 -3.81
C THR A 9 15.64 -2.99 -2.54
N LEU A 10 14.56 -2.20 -2.43
CA LEU A 10 13.62 -2.31 -1.31
C LEU A 10 12.92 -3.67 -1.28
N SER A 11 12.55 -4.22 -2.44
CA SER A 11 11.86 -5.50 -2.55
C SER A 11 12.76 -6.68 -2.23
N GLU A 12 14.05 -6.60 -2.53
CA GLU A 12 15.03 -7.59 -2.09
C GLU A 12 15.24 -7.54 -0.57
N LEU A 13 15.32 -6.34 0.01
CA LEU A 13 15.47 -6.18 1.46
C LEU A 13 14.22 -6.64 2.22
N GLN A 14 13.04 -6.32 1.69
CA GLN A 14 11.77 -6.72 2.25
C GLN A 14 11.54 -8.23 2.07
N GLY A 15 11.66 -8.77 0.86
CA GLY A 15 11.54 -10.21 0.57
C GLY A 15 10.11 -10.78 0.63
N SER A 16 9.31 -10.48 1.65
CA SER A 16 7.91 -10.95 1.77
C SER A 16 7.04 -10.03 2.62
N TRP A 17 5.76 -9.91 2.23
CA TRP A 17 4.73 -9.16 2.95
C TRP A 17 4.14 -9.91 4.16
N ASN A 18 4.39 -11.22 4.28
CA ASN A 18 3.89 -12.02 5.41
C ASN A 18 4.76 -11.82 6.66
N ARG A 19 4.67 -10.64 7.28
CA ARG A 19 5.48 -10.21 8.43
C ARG A 19 4.72 -9.23 9.33
N PRO A 20 5.04 -9.17 10.63
CA PRO A 20 4.33 -8.31 11.58
C PRO A 20 4.57 -6.80 11.36
N ASP A 21 5.66 -6.43 10.69
CA ASP A 21 6.08 -5.06 10.39
C ASP A 21 5.66 -4.60 8.97
N ALA A 22 4.75 -5.32 8.31
CA ALA A 22 4.31 -5.02 6.94
C ALA A 22 3.83 -3.57 6.74
N GLU A 23 3.12 -3.00 7.72
CA GLU A 23 2.66 -1.60 7.65
C GLU A 23 3.81 -0.59 7.63
N GLN A 24 4.89 -0.87 8.37
CA GLN A 24 6.07 -0.01 8.39
C GLN A 24 6.79 -0.05 7.04
N TRP A 25 6.84 -1.22 6.41
CA TRP A 25 7.33 -1.36 5.03
C TRP A 25 6.46 -0.57 4.05
N ALA A 26 5.13 -0.63 4.15
CA ALA A 26 4.25 0.15 3.29
C ALA A 26 4.53 1.67 3.37
N ALA A 27 4.85 2.19 4.56
CA ALA A 27 5.24 3.59 4.74
C ALA A 27 6.59 3.92 4.07
N VAL A 28 7.55 2.99 4.07
CA VAL A 28 8.83 3.15 3.37
C VAL A 28 8.62 3.15 1.85
N TYR A 29 7.78 2.24 1.33
CA TYR A 29 7.41 2.24 -0.09
C TYR A 29 6.69 3.52 -0.50
N ALA A 30 5.83 4.09 0.36
CA ALA A 30 5.15 5.35 0.10
C ALA A 30 6.10 6.57 0.02
N GLN A 31 7.20 6.56 0.79
CA GLN A 31 8.21 7.62 0.68
C GLN A 31 8.96 7.58 -0.66
N ALA A 32 9.23 6.37 -1.17
CA ALA A 32 9.98 6.18 -2.39
C ALA A 32 9.09 6.18 -3.66
N MET A 33 7.78 5.92 -3.50
CA MET A 33 6.75 6.02 -4.53
C MET A 33 5.62 6.96 -4.05
N PRO A 34 5.63 8.25 -4.44
CA PRO A 34 4.66 9.24 -3.93
C PRO A 34 3.19 8.86 -4.13
N HIS A 35 2.88 8.11 -5.19
CA HIS A 35 1.52 7.68 -5.51
C HIS A 35 1.07 6.40 -4.78
N TYR A 36 1.96 5.69 -4.09
CA TYR A 36 1.62 4.45 -3.38
C TYR A 36 0.69 4.71 -2.19
N GLN A 37 0.79 5.90 -1.58
CA GLN A 37 -0.13 6.36 -0.53
C GLN A 37 -1.60 6.31 -0.98
N LEU A 38 -1.89 6.71 -2.22
CA LEU A 38 -3.26 6.69 -2.77
C LEU A 38 -3.82 5.27 -2.86
N LEU A 39 -2.97 4.28 -3.14
CA LEU A 39 -3.37 2.88 -3.20
C LEU A 39 -3.76 2.36 -1.81
N ILE A 40 -3.00 2.73 -0.78
CA ILE A 40 -3.29 2.40 0.61
C ILE A 40 -4.64 3.00 1.03
N GLU A 41 -4.85 4.29 0.77
CA GLU A 41 -6.10 4.99 1.11
C GLU A 41 -7.31 4.40 0.39
N SER A 42 -7.17 4.11 -0.91
CA SER A 42 -8.22 3.48 -1.72
C SER A 42 -8.60 2.09 -1.17
N TYR A 43 -7.61 1.27 -0.81
CA TYR A 43 -7.84 -0.05 -0.24
C TYR A 43 -8.57 0.02 1.10
N LEU A 44 -8.14 0.92 1.99
CA LEU A 44 -8.78 1.11 3.30
C LEU A 44 -10.24 1.56 3.14
N LYS A 45 -10.51 2.51 2.23
CA LYS A 45 -11.88 2.94 1.93
C LYS A 45 -12.73 1.80 1.38
N ALA A 46 -12.20 0.99 0.47
CA ALA A 46 -12.91 -0.16 -0.07
C ALA A 46 -13.24 -1.20 1.02
N GLN A 47 -12.31 -1.45 1.95
CA GLN A 47 -12.54 -2.34 3.09
C GLN A 47 -13.60 -1.76 4.05
N GLN A 48 -13.58 -0.46 4.30
CA GLN A 48 -14.59 0.23 5.10
C GLN A 48 -15.98 0.08 4.49
N VAL A 49 -16.14 0.37 3.19
CA VAL A 49 -17.42 0.23 2.47
C VAL A 49 -17.94 -1.21 2.57
N ALA A 50 -17.06 -2.21 2.40
CA ALA A 50 -17.44 -3.62 2.49
C ALA A 50 -17.92 -4.03 3.89
N ASN A 51 -17.31 -3.48 4.95
CA ASN A 51 -17.69 -3.79 6.33
C ASN A 51 -18.94 -3.02 6.78
N GLU A 52 -19.01 -1.73 6.44
CA GLU A 52 -20.05 -0.81 6.91
C GLU A 52 -21.32 -0.83 6.03
N HIS A 53 -21.28 -1.55 4.89
CA HIS A 53 -22.35 -1.58 3.89
C HIS A 53 -22.77 -0.16 3.49
N GLU A 54 -21.79 0.71 3.27
CA GLU A 54 -22.01 2.11 2.94
C GLU A 54 -22.91 2.22 1.71
N VAL A 55 -24.03 2.94 1.86
CA VAL A 55 -24.94 3.22 0.75
C VAL A 55 -24.21 4.10 -0.25
N LEU A 56 -24.17 3.65 -1.51
CA LEU A 56 -23.53 4.37 -2.60
C LEU A 56 -24.08 5.81 -2.66
N ASP A 57 -23.19 6.77 -2.87
CA ASP A 57 -23.57 8.19 -2.93
C ASP A 57 -24.60 8.48 -4.05
N SER A 58 -24.61 7.65 -5.10
CA SER A 58 -25.61 7.69 -6.17
C SER A 58 -27.03 7.29 -5.75
N GLN A 59 -27.20 6.73 -4.54
CA GLN A 59 -28.48 6.32 -3.97
C GLN A 59 -28.97 7.24 -2.84
N ARG A 60 -28.23 8.33 -2.55
CA ARG A 60 -28.63 9.41 -1.64
C ARG A 60 -29.32 10.54 -2.39
#